data_AF-A0A485CZ01-F1
#
_entry.id   AF-A0A485CZ01-F1
#
_cell.length_a   1.000
_cell.length_b   1.000
_cell.length_c   1.000
_cell.angle_alpha   90.00
_cell.angle_beta   90.00
_cell.angle_gamma   90.00
#
_symmetry.space_group_name_H-M   'P 1'
#
loop_
_entity.id
_entity.type
_entity.pdbx_description
1 polymer ?
#
loop_
_entity_poly.entity_id
_entity_poly.type
_entity_poly.pdbx_seq_one_letter_code
_entity_poly.pdbx_strand_id
1 'polypeptide(L)'
;MHSSGWPQSPPLNRLVSAPVLVTTVDHLMPATEGVRGGRQIPAMLRLLTSDLVLDEPDDFDIDDLHALCRLVNWAGMLGSRVLLSSATLPPALIEALFEAYRKGREAYQSGMRHAGKQVNICCAWFDEYGAQSQDISDDALFRHAHVQFVVRRVAHLLQQPRLRLGKLAIVEPAATTSTSVVSAVAGTLYQQMLGLHLQHHTDQLNGKTISFGLDKTANINPLVAVAQALMAIPAPQNYCIHYCVYHSQHPLAVRSAIEKRLDHAFTRHDPQEIWHLPEVKEALASPRATPPFCCAGQPCD
;
A
#
# COMPACT_ATOMS: atom_id res chain seq x y z
N MET A 1 8.30 -11.71 49.64
CA MET A 1 7.50 -12.23 48.50
C MET A 1 6.50 -11.16 48.09
N HIS A 2 6.91 -10.24 47.23
CA HIS A 2 5.98 -9.35 46.54
C HIS A 2 5.94 -9.81 45.09
N SER A 3 4.92 -10.59 44.73
CA SER A 3 4.55 -10.82 43.35
C SER A 3 4.01 -9.50 42.81
N SER A 4 4.88 -8.70 42.19
CA SER A 4 4.44 -7.66 41.27
C SER A 4 3.73 -8.37 40.11
N GLY A 5 2.40 -8.38 40.18
CA GLY A 5 1.55 -8.92 39.13
C GLY A 5 1.92 -8.25 37.80
N TRP A 6 2.23 -9.08 36.80
CA TRP A 6 2.21 -8.64 35.41
C TRP A 6 0.91 -7.88 35.19
N PRO A 7 0.92 -6.65 34.63
CA PRO A 7 -0.33 -5.99 34.31
C PRO A 7 -1.07 -6.91 33.35
N GLN A 8 -2.25 -7.39 33.77
CA GLN A 8 -3.20 -8.04 32.89
C GLN A 8 -3.72 -6.98 31.92
N SER A 9 -2.90 -6.63 30.94
CA SER A 9 -3.30 -5.83 29.80
C SER A 9 -3.72 -6.82 28.70
N PRO A 10 -5.03 -7.12 28.54
CA PRO A 10 -5.52 -7.98 27.46
C PRO A 10 -4.97 -7.65 26.07
N PRO A 11 -4.67 -6.37 25.71
CA PRO A 11 -4.02 -6.05 24.43
C PRO A 11 -2.59 -6.60 24.30
N LEU A 12 -1.80 -6.57 25.39
CA LEU A 12 -0.41 -7.02 25.41
C LEU A 12 -0.30 -8.53 25.19
N ASN A 13 -1.16 -9.29 25.89
CA ASN A 13 -1.22 -10.73 25.73
C ASN A 13 -1.67 -11.11 24.31
N ARG A 14 -2.68 -10.44 23.74
CA ARG A 14 -3.11 -10.69 22.36
C ARG A 14 -2.01 -10.44 21.33
N LEU A 15 -1.21 -9.40 21.51
CA LEU A 15 -0.12 -9.06 20.58
C LEU A 15 0.96 -10.14 20.55
N VAL A 16 1.33 -10.69 21.71
CA VAL A 16 2.41 -11.69 21.81
C VAL A 16 1.90 -13.12 21.55
N SER A 17 0.69 -13.47 22.01
CA SER A 17 0.17 -14.85 21.92
C SER A 17 -0.42 -15.22 20.55
N ALA A 18 -0.77 -14.25 19.72
CA ALA A 18 -1.29 -14.52 18.39
C ALA A 18 -0.24 -15.21 17.50
N PRO A 19 -0.50 -16.39 16.91
CA PRO A 19 0.45 -17.04 16.02
C PRO A 19 0.83 -16.16 14.81
N VAL A 20 -0.17 -15.47 14.26
CA VAL A 20 -0.02 -14.49 13.18
C VAL A 20 -0.63 -13.16 13.65
N LEU A 21 0.11 -12.08 13.46
CA LEU A 21 -0.31 -10.72 13.80
C LEU A 21 -0.25 -9.86 12.54
N VAL A 22 -1.38 -9.23 12.20
CA VAL A 22 -1.46 -8.21 11.15
C VAL A 22 -1.66 -6.87 11.86
N THR A 23 -0.72 -5.95 11.67
CA THR A 23 -0.74 -4.63 12.32
C THR A 23 0.10 -3.65 11.50
N THR A 24 -0.07 -2.35 11.73
CA THR A 24 0.80 -1.34 11.11
C THR A 24 2.17 -1.33 11.78
N VAL A 25 3.18 -0.93 11.03
CA VAL A 25 4.56 -0.79 11.52
C VAL A 25 4.65 0.13 12.74
N ASP A 26 3.78 1.14 12.85
CA ASP A 26 3.68 2.03 14.01
C ASP A 26 3.43 1.31 15.33
N HIS A 27 2.75 0.16 15.31
CA HIS A 27 2.53 -0.64 16.51
C HIS A 27 3.80 -1.36 16.96
N LEU A 28 4.79 -1.51 16.08
CA LEU A 28 6.10 -2.09 16.36
C LEU A 28 7.20 -1.04 16.56
N MET A 29 7.05 0.18 16.03
CA MET A 29 7.98 1.31 16.22
C MET A 29 8.38 1.56 17.69
N PRO A 30 7.49 1.42 18.70
CA PRO A 30 7.88 1.57 20.10
C PRO A 30 9.01 0.65 20.55
N ALA A 31 9.34 -0.43 19.83
CA ALA A 31 10.51 -1.28 20.13
C ALA A 31 11.82 -0.50 20.15
N THR A 32 11.96 0.53 19.30
CA THR A 32 13.16 1.38 19.21
C THR A 32 12.88 2.85 19.52
N GLU A 33 11.67 3.34 19.24
CA GLU A 33 11.29 4.75 19.40
C GLU A 33 10.56 5.04 20.72
N GLY A 34 10.42 4.03 21.60
CA GLY A 34 9.68 4.16 22.86
C GLY A 34 10.38 5.06 23.89
N VAL A 35 9.88 6.28 24.08
CA VAL A 35 10.50 7.24 25.02
C VAL A 35 10.18 7.02 26.50
N ARG A 36 8.98 6.53 26.88
CA ARG A 36 8.56 6.33 28.29
C ARG A 36 7.51 5.23 28.48
N GLY A 37 7.46 4.67 29.69
CA GLY A 37 6.30 3.89 30.18
C GLY A 37 6.23 2.41 29.76
N GLY A 38 7.35 1.78 29.37
CA GLY A 38 7.39 0.35 29.07
C GLY A 38 6.67 -0.06 27.78
N ARG A 39 6.28 0.91 26.94
CA ARG A 39 5.58 0.68 25.66
C ARG A 39 6.40 -0.16 24.67
N GLN A 40 7.72 -0.19 24.83
CA GLN A 40 8.63 -1.01 24.04
C GLN A 40 8.49 -2.51 24.31
N ILE A 41 8.08 -2.91 25.52
CA ILE A 41 8.08 -4.31 25.97
C ILE A 41 7.25 -5.22 25.04
N PRO A 42 5.97 -4.93 24.73
CA PRO A 42 5.19 -5.80 23.85
C PRO A 42 5.78 -5.92 22.44
N ALA A 43 6.22 -4.81 21.84
CA ALA A 43 6.82 -4.82 20.50
C ALA A 43 8.14 -5.62 20.48
N MET A 44 8.98 -5.46 21.50
CA MET A 44 10.21 -6.25 21.66
C MET A 44 9.91 -7.74 21.85
N LEU A 45 8.95 -8.10 22.70
CA LEU A 45 8.55 -9.51 22.89
C LEU A 45 8.02 -10.11 21.59
N ARG A 46 7.29 -9.34 20.79
CA ARG A 46 6.83 -9.78 19.46
C ARG A 46 8.01 -10.08 18.54
N LEU A 47 8.95 -9.15 18.40
CA LEU A 47 10.14 -9.34 17.56
C LEU A 47 11.01 -10.51 18.03
N LEU A 48 11.08 -10.75 19.34
CA LEU A 48 11.85 -11.86 19.91
C LEU A 48 11.22 -13.24 19.64
N THR A 49 9.90 -13.30 19.41
CA THR A 49 9.14 -14.56 19.31
C THR A 49 8.55 -14.82 17.92
N SER A 50 8.67 -13.88 16.99
CA SER A 50 8.09 -13.99 15.65
C SER A 50 8.98 -13.37 14.58
N ASP A 51 8.80 -13.85 13.35
CA ASP A 51 9.35 -13.22 12.16
C ASP A 51 8.52 -12.00 11.76
N LEU A 52 9.15 -11.08 11.03
CA LEU A 52 8.59 -9.80 10.65
C LEU A 52 8.44 -9.73 9.12
N VAL A 53 7.22 -9.44 8.67
CA VAL A 53 6.96 -9.04 7.28
C VAL A 53 6.68 -7.53 7.29
N LEU A 54 7.44 -6.79 6.49
CA LEU A 54 7.21 -5.38 6.23
C LEU A 54 6.61 -5.25 4.83
N ASP A 55 5.36 -4.83 4.76
CA ASP A 55 4.61 -4.64 3.52
C ASP A 55 4.65 -3.17 3.12
N GLU A 56 4.99 -2.91 1.86
CA GLU A 56 5.23 -1.59 1.25
C GLU A 56 6.12 -0.65 2.09
N PRO A 57 7.33 -1.08 2.53
CA PRO A 57 8.19 -0.26 3.39
C PRO A 57 8.79 0.97 2.69
N ASP A 58 8.65 1.09 1.37
CA ASP A 58 9.04 2.24 0.58
C ASP A 58 7.94 3.33 0.50
N ASP A 59 6.74 3.07 1.01
CA ASP A 59 5.69 4.10 1.17
C ASP A 59 5.96 5.05 2.36
N PHE A 60 6.98 4.75 3.18
CA PHE A 60 7.42 5.63 4.27
C PHE A 60 8.08 6.90 3.73
N ASP A 61 7.83 8.03 4.41
CA ASP A 61 8.55 9.27 4.14
C ASP A 61 10.05 9.08 4.46
N ILE A 62 10.90 9.85 3.78
CA ILE A 62 12.36 9.83 3.91
C ILE A 62 12.76 10.04 5.37
N ASP A 63 12.05 10.91 6.09
CA ASP A 63 12.31 11.20 7.50
C ASP A 63 12.07 9.97 8.41
N ASP A 64 11.16 9.07 8.03
CA ASP A 64 10.80 7.86 8.79
C ASP A 64 11.68 6.64 8.45
N LEU A 65 12.42 6.67 7.33
CA LEU A 65 13.32 5.58 6.93
C LEU A 65 14.39 5.27 7.99
N HIS A 66 14.80 6.28 8.76
CA HIS A 66 15.74 6.09 9.86
C HIS A 66 15.15 5.27 11.01
N ALA A 67 13.88 5.50 11.35
CA ALA A 67 13.16 4.71 12.35
C ALA A 67 12.95 3.27 11.86
N LEU A 68 12.62 3.09 10.58
CA LEU A 68 12.52 1.78 9.95
C LEU A 68 13.85 1.01 10.01
N CYS A 69 14.97 1.66 9.69
CA CYS A 69 16.30 1.04 9.80
C CYS A 69 16.61 0.59 11.23
N ARG A 70 16.26 1.40 12.24
CA ARG A 70 16.42 1.02 13.65
C ARG A 70 15.56 -0.20 13.99
N LEU A 71 14.31 -0.26 13.54
CA LEU A 71 13.45 -1.42 13.75
C LEU A 71 14.04 -2.68 13.10
N VAL A 72 14.49 -2.61 11.86
CA VAL A 72 15.05 -3.76 11.12
C VAL A 72 16.35 -4.25 11.78
N ASN A 73 17.19 -3.32 12.25
CA ASN A 73 18.35 -3.67 13.08
C ASN A 73 17.93 -4.40 14.35
N TRP A 74 16.93 -3.88 15.05
CA TRP A 74 16.42 -4.48 16.29
C TRP A 74 15.82 -5.87 16.06
N ALA A 75 15.12 -6.06 14.94
CA ALA A 75 14.61 -7.37 14.53
C ALA A 75 15.76 -8.38 14.33
N GLY A 76 16.82 -7.98 13.62
CA GLY A 76 18.04 -8.79 13.46
C GLY A 76 18.70 -9.12 14.80
N MET A 77 18.80 -8.13 15.71
CA MET A 77 19.39 -8.26 17.04
C MET A 77 18.60 -9.18 17.97
N LEU A 78 17.27 -9.19 17.87
CA LEU A 78 16.40 -10.04 18.68
C LEU A 78 16.22 -11.45 18.12
N GLY A 79 16.81 -11.75 16.97
CA GLY A 79 16.80 -13.09 16.38
C GLY A 79 15.72 -13.30 15.31
N SER A 80 14.88 -12.29 15.04
CA SER A 80 13.80 -12.32 14.04
C SER A 80 14.35 -12.46 12.61
N ARG A 81 13.58 -13.08 11.72
CA ARG A 81 13.79 -13.02 10.27
C ARG A 81 12.90 -11.93 9.68
N VAL A 82 13.42 -11.21 8.70
CA VAL A 82 12.70 -10.09 8.07
C VAL A 82 12.43 -10.43 6.61
N LEU A 83 11.18 -10.23 6.18
CA LEU A 83 10.75 -10.25 4.79
C LEU A 83 10.25 -8.86 4.41
N LEU A 84 10.75 -8.32 3.30
CA LEU A 84 10.30 -7.06 2.73
C LEU A 84 9.43 -7.37 1.51
N SER A 85 8.23 -6.81 1.46
CA SER A 85 7.24 -7.02 0.41
C SER A 85 6.94 -5.67 -0.23
N SER A 86 7.40 -5.46 -1.46
CA SER A 86 7.07 -4.29 -2.29
C SER A 86 7.57 -4.51 -3.71
N ALA A 87 6.82 -3.96 -4.68
CA ALA A 87 7.21 -3.99 -6.08
C ALA A 87 8.23 -2.89 -6.45
N THR A 88 8.38 -1.87 -5.61
CA THR A 88 9.06 -0.60 -5.93
C THR A 88 10.28 -0.29 -5.06
N LEU A 89 10.74 -1.25 -4.24
CA LEU A 89 11.93 -1.12 -3.39
C LEU A 89 13.16 -0.56 -4.16
N PRO A 90 13.62 0.66 -3.84
CA PRO A 90 14.79 1.23 -4.49
C PRO A 90 16.09 0.58 -3.98
N PRO A 91 17.14 0.47 -4.80
CA PRO A 91 18.42 -0.14 -4.41
C PRO A 91 19.04 0.44 -3.14
N ALA A 92 18.94 1.76 -2.94
CA ALA A 92 19.48 2.42 -1.76
C ALA A 92 18.76 2.00 -0.46
N LEU A 93 17.43 1.86 -0.50
CA LEU A 93 16.65 1.45 0.66
C LEU A 93 16.96 0.00 1.03
N ILE A 94 16.94 -0.90 0.04
CA ILE A 94 17.17 -2.32 0.30
C ILE A 94 18.59 -2.59 0.81
N GLU A 95 19.61 -1.88 0.30
CA GLU A 95 20.98 -1.95 0.82
C GLU A 95 21.08 -1.44 2.26
N ALA A 96 20.42 -0.32 2.58
CA ALA A 96 20.39 0.22 3.94
C ALA A 96 19.69 -0.72 4.94
N LEU A 97 18.55 -1.30 4.56
CA LEU A 97 17.81 -2.25 5.39
C LEU A 97 18.58 -3.58 5.56
N PHE A 98 19.26 -4.05 4.52
CA PHE A 98 20.15 -5.20 4.60
C PHE A 98 21.28 -4.96 5.61
N GLU A 99 21.98 -3.82 5.50
CA GLU A 99 23.07 -3.51 6.42
C GLU A 99 22.59 -3.34 7.86
N ALA A 100 21.45 -2.66 8.06
CA ALA A 100 20.81 -2.55 9.36
C ALA A 100 20.52 -3.94 9.95
N TYR A 101 19.92 -4.83 9.17
CA TYR A 101 19.63 -6.21 9.58
C TYR A 101 20.90 -7.00 9.90
N ARG A 102 21.92 -6.94 9.03
CA ARG A 102 23.21 -7.64 9.20
C ARG A 102 23.87 -7.23 10.51
N LYS A 103 23.96 -5.92 10.79
CA LYS A 103 24.53 -5.38 12.03
C LYS A 103 23.76 -5.85 13.27
N GLY A 104 22.43 -5.91 13.19
CA GLY A 104 21.62 -6.49 14.25
C GLY A 104 21.97 -7.97 14.46
N ARG A 105 22.08 -8.73 13.37
CA ARG A 105 22.38 -10.16 13.43
C ARG A 105 23.79 -10.47 13.95
N GLU A 106 24.77 -9.61 13.67
CA GLU A 106 26.12 -9.64 14.27
C GLU A 106 26.03 -9.58 15.80
N ALA A 107 25.27 -8.62 16.34
CA ALA A 107 25.04 -8.49 17.78
C ALA A 107 24.32 -9.73 18.36
N TYR A 108 23.28 -10.23 17.68
CA TYR A 108 22.58 -11.46 18.08
C TYR A 108 23.53 -12.66 18.19
N GLN A 109 24.38 -12.89 17.18
CA GLN A 109 25.31 -14.03 17.19
C GLN A 109 26.38 -13.90 18.27
N SER A 110 26.83 -12.69 18.57
CA SER A 110 27.79 -12.42 19.64
C SER A 110 27.25 -12.76 21.03
N GLY A 111 25.96 -12.52 21.27
CA GLY A 111 25.28 -12.85 22.53
C GLY A 111 24.90 -14.33 22.65
N MET A 112 24.84 -15.05 21.53
CA MET A 112 24.62 -16.50 21.48
C MET A 112 25.96 -17.25 21.57
N ARG A 113 25.94 -18.59 21.73
CA ARG A 113 27.15 -19.45 21.79
C ARG A 113 27.92 -19.55 20.45
N HIS A 114 27.78 -18.58 19.57
CA HIS A 114 28.38 -18.50 18.24
C HIS A 114 29.39 -17.34 18.11
N ALA A 115 29.84 -16.77 19.24
CA ALA A 115 30.80 -15.69 19.28
C ALA A 115 32.04 -15.99 18.41
N GLY A 116 32.39 -15.06 17.51
CA GLY A 116 33.56 -15.14 16.64
C GLY A 116 33.35 -15.78 15.27
N LYS A 117 32.14 -16.26 14.94
CA LYS A 117 31.82 -16.70 13.57
C LYS A 117 31.39 -15.53 12.70
N GLN A 118 31.75 -15.57 11.41
CA GLN A 118 31.28 -14.62 10.42
C GLN A 118 29.76 -14.74 10.25
N VAL A 119 29.08 -13.60 10.21
CA VAL A 119 27.63 -13.56 9.98
C VAL A 119 27.36 -13.71 8.49
N ASN A 120 26.78 -14.86 8.13
CA ASN A 120 26.24 -15.10 6.80
C ASN A 120 24.71 -15.02 6.89
N ILE A 121 24.13 -14.04 6.20
CA ILE A 121 22.69 -13.84 6.13
C ILE A 121 22.15 -14.65 4.96
N CYS A 122 21.17 -15.53 5.22
CA CYS A 122 20.43 -16.18 4.15
C CYS A 122 19.48 -15.15 3.51
N CYS A 123 19.92 -14.57 2.40
CA CYS A 123 19.11 -13.64 1.62
C CYS A 123 18.31 -14.42 0.58
N ALA A 124 17.09 -13.97 0.32
CA ALA A 124 16.24 -14.52 -0.73
C ALA A 124 15.50 -13.42 -1.48
N TRP A 125 15.29 -13.65 -2.78
CA TRP A 125 14.53 -12.77 -3.66
C TRP A 125 13.41 -13.58 -4.31
N PHE A 126 12.24 -12.96 -4.40
CA PHE A 126 11.01 -13.57 -4.90
C PHE A 126 10.37 -12.65 -5.92
N ASP A 127 9.91 -13.20 -7.03
CA ASP A 127 9.05 -12.52 -7.99
C ASP A 127 8.09 -13.52 -8.67
N GLU A 128 7.29 -13.02 -9.62
CA GLU A 128 6.37 -13.83 -10.40
C GLU A 128 7.04 -14.88 -11.32
N TYR A 129 8.38 -14.84 -11.47
CA TYR A 129 9.16 -15.75 -12.32
C TYR A 129 9.96 -16.79 -11.53
N GLY A 130 10.08 -16.63 -10.20
CA GLY A 130 10.65 -17.63 -9.33
C GLY A 130 11.21 -17.10 -8.02
N ALA A 131 12.03 -17.93 -7.39
CA ALA A 131 12.72 -17.60 -6.15
C ALA A 131 14.19 -18.02 -6.23
N GLN A 132 15.06 -17.23 -5.63
CA GLN A 132 16.46 -17.60 -5.45
C GLN A 132 16.94 -17.17 -4.06
N SER A 133 17.86 -17.94 -3.49
CA SER A 133 18.49 -17.62 -2.22
C SER A 133 20.00 -17.75 -2.30
N GLN A 134 20.69 -16.98 -1.48
CA GLN A 134 22.13 -16.99 -1.35
C GLN A 134 22.53 -16.56 0.05
N ASP A 135 23.52 -17.23 0.63
CA ASP A 135 24.16 -16.78 1.86
C ASP A 135 25.11 -15.61 1.56
N ILE A 136 24.87 -14.48 2.20
CA ILE A 136 25.56 -13.21 1.96
C ILE A 136 26.30 -12.78 3.23
N SER A 137 27.59 -12.55 3.10
CA SER A 137 28.46 -12.17 4.23
C SER A 137 28.75 -10.67 4.33
N ASP A 138 28.58 -9.92 3.24
CA ASP A 138 28.89 -8.49 3.18
C ASP A 138 28.03 -7.73 2.16
N ASP A 139 28.13 -6.39 2.18
CA ASP A 139 27.32 -5.49 1.37
C ASP A 139 27.65 -5.58 -0.12
N ALA A 140 28.90 -5.88 -0.47
CA ALA A 140 29.32 -5.97 -1.87
C ALA A 140 28.71 -7.20 -2.53
N LEU A 141 28.72 -8.34 -1.83
CA LEU A 141 28.04 -9.56 -2.25
C LEU A 141 26.52 -9.36 -2.33
N PHE A 142 25.92 -8.68 -1.34
CA PHE A 142 24.49 -8.36 -1.36
C PHE A 142 24.13 -7.56 -2.62
N ARG A 143 24.83 -6.44 -2.85
CA ARG A 143 24.61 -5.57 -4.00
C ARG A 143 24.75 -6.33 -5.31
N HIS A 144 25.78 -7.16 -5.44
CA HIS A 144 25.99 -7.95 -6.64
C HIS A 144 24.84 -8.92 -6.91
N ALA A 145 24.44 -9.70 -5.89
CA ALA A 145 23.34 -10.66 -6.01
C ALA A 145 22.00 -9.97 -6.29
N HIS A 146 21.73 -8.84 -5.63
CA HIS A 146 20.53 -8.04 -5.85
C HIS A 146 20.47 -7.46 -7.27
N VAL A 147 21.57 -6.89 -7.77
CA VAL A 147 21.63 -6.38 -9.16
C VAL A 147 21.40 -7.50 -10.17
N GLN A 148 22.01 -8.68 -9.98
CA GLN A 148 21.78 -9.83 -10.86
C GLN A 148 20.32 -10.31 -10.86
N PHE A 149 19.65 -10.27 -9.70
CA PHE A 149 18.21 -10.53 -9.61
C PHE A 149 17.42 -9.52 -10.43
N VAL A 150 17.62 -8.23 -10.17
CA VAL A 150 16.88 -7.13 -10.80
C VAL A 150 17.09 -7.12 -12.32
N VAL A 151 18.31 -7.34 -12.81
CA VAL A 151 18.59 -7.40 -14.26
C VAL A 151 17.78 -8.50 -14.95
N ARG A 152 17.70 -9.69 -14.35
CA ARG A 152 16.88 -10.79 -14.88
C ARG A 152 15.40 -10.45 -14.85
N ARG A 153 14.92 -9.88 -13.74
CA ARG A 153 13.52 -9.41 -13.62
C ARG A 153 13.18 -8.38 -14.69
N VAL A 154 14.03 -7.37 -14.90
CA VAL A 154 13.83 -6.33 -15.93
C VAL A 154 13.75 -6.94 -17.33
N ALA A 155 14.59 -7.92 -17.65
CA ALA A 155 14.54 -8.61 -18.94
C ALA A 155 13.18 -9.30 -19.18
N HIS A 156 12.58 -9.89 -18.15
CA HIS A 156 11.23 -10.47 -18.23
C HIS A 156 10.14 -9.40 -18.33
N LEU A 157 10.22 -8.33 -17.52
CA LEU A 157 9.24 -7.24 -17.53
C LEU A 157 9.13 -6.55 -18.89
N LEU A 158 10.25 -6.40 -19.62
CA LEU A 158 10.26 -5.83 -20.97
C LEU A 158 9.51 -6.69 -22.01
N GLN A 159 9.31 -7.97 -21.74
CA GLN A 159 8.60 -8.91 -22.62
C GLN A 159 7.10 -8.97 -22.30
N GLN A 160 6.65 -8.42 -21.18
CA GLN A 160 5.26 -8.47 -20.77
C GLN A 160 4.38 -7.58 -21.67
N PRO A 161 3.12 -8.00 -21.93
CA PRO A 161 2.19 -7.16 -22.67
C PRO A 161 1.93 -5.86 -21.92
N ARG A 162 1.88 -4.75 -22.66
CA ARG A 162 1.58 -3.43 -22.10
C ARG A 162 0.08 -3.34 -21.79
N LEU A 163 -0.26 -3.53 -20.52
CA LEU A 163 -1.66 -3.47 -20.07
C LEU A 163 -2.14 -2.05 -19.74
N ARG A 164 -1.20 -1.10 -19.54
CA ARG A 164 -1.51 0.29 -19.16
C ARG A 164 -0.71 1.25 -20.03
N LEU A 165 -1.36 2.32 -20.48
CA LEU A 165 -0.74 3.39 -21.26
C LEU A 165 -0.92 4.71 -20.53
N GLY A 166 0.19 5.42 -20.29
CA GLY A 166 0.17 6.75 -19.68
C GLY A 166 -0.13 7.82 -20.71
N LYS A 167 -0.98 8.78 -20.35
CA LYS A 167 -1.26 10.00 -21.13
C LYS A 167 -1.21 11.20 -20.20
N LEU A 168 -0.49 12.25 -20.60
CA LEU A 168 -0.50 13.53 -19.90
C LEU A 168 -1.75 14.32 -20.30
N ALA A 169 -2.59 14.68 -19.33
CA ALA A 169 -3.69 15.61 -19.51
C ALA A 169 -3.24 17.00 -19.05
N ILE A 170 -3.32 17.99 -19.94
CA ILE A 170 -2.92 19.36 -19.63
C ILE A 170 -4.04 20.04 -18.84
N VAL A 171 -3.69 20.67 -17.73
CA VAL A 171 -4.60 21.47 -16.91
C VAL A 171 -4.22 22.94 -17.08
N GLU A 172 -5.14 23.75 -17.60
CA GLU A 172 -4.92 25.17 -17.89
C GLU A 172 -5.85 26.04 -17.03
N PRO A 173 -5.42 26.46 -15.83
CA PRO A 173 -6.22 27.35 -15.01
C PRO A 173 -6.19 28.78 -15.53
N ALA A 174 -7.34 29.46 -15.50
CA ALA A 174 -7.47 30.86 -15.93
C ALA A 174 -6.67 31.85 -15.04
N ALA A 175 -6.44 31.48 -13.78
CA ALA A 175 -5.64 32.23 -12.82
C ALA A 175 -4.92 31.29 -11.85
N THR A 176 -3.95 31.81 -11.10
CA THR A 176 -3.19 31.05 -10.08
C THR A 176 -3.92 30.90 -8.75
N THR A 177 -5.17 31.35 -8.65
CA THR A 177 -5.98 31.21 -7.44
C THR A 177 -6.38 29.75 -7.23
N SER A 178 -6.48 29.32 -5.97
CA SER A 178 -6.85 27.94 -5.62
C SER A 178 -8.17 27.52 -6.27
N THR A 179 -9.17 28.39 -6.28
CA THR A 179 -10.47 28.15 -6.92
C THR A 179 -10.34 27.95 -8.44
N SER A 180 -9.50 28.75 -9.11
CA SER A 180 -9.27 28.59 -10.55
C SER A 180 -8.56 27.28 -10.87
N VAL A 181 -7.59 26.87 -10.05
CA VAL A 181 -6.89 25.59 -10.18
C VAL A 181 -7.84 24.43 -9.98
N VAL A 182 -8.62 24.43 -8.89
CA VAL A 182 -9.62 23.38 -8.59
C VAL A 182 -10.62 23.23 -9.74
N SER A 183 -11.14 24.34 -10.27
CA SER A 183 -12.08 24.34 -11.39
C SER A 183 -11.45 23.74 -12.66
N ALA A 184 -10.23 24.14 -12.99
CA ALA A 184 -9.52 23.62 -14.16
C ALA A 184 -9.20 22.13 -14.04
N VAL A 185 -8.78 21.67 -12.86
CA VAL A 185 -8.55 20.25 -12.56
C VAL A 185 -9.85 19.47 -12.70
N ALA A 186 -10.94 19.91 -12.06
CA ALA A 186 -12.24 19.25 -12.15
C ALA A 186 -12.75 19.17 -13.60
N GLY A 187 -12.65 20.26 -14.36
CA GLY A 187 -13.03 20.26 -15.77
C GLY A 187 -12.19 19.29 -16.62
N THR A 188 -10.88 19.24 -16.38
CA THR A 188 -9.98 18.32 -17.09
C THR A 188 -10.28 16.86 -16.74
N LEU A 189 -10.44 16.55 -15.45
CA LEU A 189 -10.80 15.22 -14.98
C LEU A 189 -12.12 14.76 -15.58
N TYR A 190 -13.15 15.61 -15.53
CA TYR A 190 -14.46 15.31 -16.11
C TYR A 190 -14.36 14.93 -17.60
N GLN A 191 -13.58 15.68 -18.38
CA GLN A 191 -13.34 15.35 -19.79
C GLN A 191 -12.58 14.04 -19.98
N GLN A 192 -11.54 13.79 -19.17
CA GLN A 192 -10.78 12.53 -19.26
C GLN A 192 -11.62 11.33 -18.82
N MET A 193 -12.43 11.45 -17.76
CA MET A 193 -13.34 10.40 -17.27
C MET A 193 -14.29 9.92 -18.38
N LEU A 194 -14.93 10.86 -19.09
CA LEU A 194 -15.81 10.54 -20.21
C LEU A 194 -15.04 9.91 -21.39
N GLY A 195 -13.87 10.46 -21.73
CA GLY A 195 -13.03 9.91 -22.79
C GLY A 195 -12.53 8.49 -22.51
N LEU A 196 -12.13 8.22 -21.27
CA LEU A 196 -11.68 6.91 -20.82
C LEU A 196 -12.83 5.91 -20.76
N HIS A 197 -14.03 6.32 -20.34
CA HIS A 197 -15.20 5.45 -20.38
C HIS A 197 -15.50 4.96 -21.80
N LEU A 198 -15.48 5.86 -22.79
CA LEU A 198 -15.72 5.50 -24.19
C LEU A 198 -14.70 4.47 -24.72
N GLN A 199 -13.46 4.53 -24.22
CA GLN A 199 -12.39 3.62 -24.63
C GLN A 199 -12.36 2.32 -23.82
N HIS A 200 -12.82 2.36 -22.56
CA HIS A 200 -12.63 1.29 -21.58
C HIS A 200 -13.91 1.09 -20.75
N HIS A 201 -14.84 0.30 -21.29
CA HIS A 201 -16.07 -0.09 -20.60
C HIS A 201 -16.37 -1.59 -20.77
N THR A 202 -17.36 -2.05 -20.02
CA THR A 202 -17.95 -3.39 -20.15
C THR A 202 -19.41 -3.24 -20.59
N ASP A 203 -19.78 -3.98 -21.63
CA ASP A 203 -21.14 -3.99 -22.18
C ASP A 203 -22.03 -5.02 -21.48
N GLN A 204 -23.28 -4.63 -21.25
CA GLN A 204 -24.35 -5.54 -20.90
C GLN A 204 -25.12 -5.93 -22.17
N LEU A 205 -25.72 -7.13 -22.15
CA LEU A 205 -26.57 -7.66 -23.23
C LEU A 205 -27.72 -6.73 -23.67
N ASN A 206 -28.14 -5.79 -22.82
CA ASN A 206 -29.22 -4.83 -23.09
C ASN A 206 -28.73 -3.47 -23.64
N GLY A 207 -27.44 -3.36 -23.99
CA GLY A 207 -26.85 -2.13 -24.54
C GLY A 207 -26.44 -1.09 -23.49
N LYS A 208 -26.50 -1.41 -22.19
CA LYS A 208 -25.94 -0.55 -21.14
C LYS A 208 -24.44 -0.83 -20.98
N THR A 209 -23.66 0.23 -20.80
CA THR A 209 -22.22 0.16 -20.55
C THR A 209 -21.90 0.59 -19.13
N ILE A 210 -20.85 0.02 -18.54
CA ILE A 210 -20.31 0.45 -17.26
C ILE A 210 -18.78 0.48 -17.32
N SER A 211 -18.17 1.47 -16.68
CA SER A 211 -16.73 1.45 -16.39
C SER A 211 -16.52 1.90 -14.95
N PHE A 212 -15.34 1.59 -14.42
CA PHE A 212 -14.91 2.00 -13.10
C PHE A 212 -13.61 2.77 -13.26
N GLY A 213 -13.61 4.03 -12.83
CA GLY A 213 -12.44 4.92 -12.85
C GLY A 213 -11.91 5.15 -11.45
N LEU A 214 -10.63 5.49 -11.36
CA LEU A 214 -9.93 5.82 -10.13
C LEU A 214 -9.20 7.16 -10.31
N ASP A 215 -9.57 8.14 -9.49
CA ASP A 215 -8.90 9.44 -9.41
C ASP A 215 -8.10 9.53 -8.09
N LYS A 216 -6.77 9.53 -8.19
CA LYS A 216 -5.87 9.70 -7.03
C LYS A 216 -5.39 11.15 -6.95
N THR A 217 -5.55 11.76 -5.79
CA THR A 217 -5.00 13.08 -5.45
C THR A 217 -3.91 12.91 -4.40
N ALA A 218 -2.99 13.87 -4.23
CA ALA A 218 -1.93 13.76 -3.23
C ALA A 218 -2.35 14.21 -1.83
N ASN A 219 -3.39 15.05 -1.71
CA ASN A 219 -3.77 15.68 -0.46
C ASN A 219 -5.30 15.72 -0.32
N ILE A 220 -5.77 15.57 0.92
CA ILE A 220 -7.21 15.48 1.23
C ILE A 220 -7.94 16.80 0.95
N ASN A 221 -7.40 17.95 1.33
CA ASN A 221 -8.08 19.23 1.12
C ASN A 221 -8.30 19.55 -0.37
N PRO A 222 -7.28 19.44 -1.25
CA PRO A 222 -7.49 19.51 -2.71
C PRO A 222 -8.46 18.45 -3.24
N LEU A 223 -8.38 17.20 -2.75
CA LEU A 223 -9.29 16.12 -3.16
C LEU A 223 -10.74 16.50 -2.90
N VAL A 224 -11.05 16.97 -1.69
CA VAL A 224 -12.42 17.37 -1.31
C VAL A 224 -12.91 18.53 -2.17
N ALA A 225 -12.06 19.54 -2.41
CA ALA A 225 -12.42 20.70 -3.23
C ALA A 225 -12.69 20.30 -4.70
N VAL A 226 -11.84 19.44 -5.28
CA VAL A 226 -12.01 18.93 -6.64
C VAL A 226 -13.24 18.04 -6.74
N ALA A 227 -13.49 17.16 -5.76
CA ALA A 227 -14.66 16.31 -5.74
C ALA A 227 -15.97 17.12 -5.67
N GLN A 228 -16.02 18.17 -4.85
CA GLN A 228 -17.15 19.10 -4.80
C GLN A 228 -17.38 19.80 -6.14
N ALA A 229 -16.31 20.28 -6.79
CA ALA A 229 -16.39 20.90 -8.10
C ALA A 229 -16.86 19.92 -9.18
N LEU A 230 -16.37 18.68 -9.18
CA LEU A 230 -16.79 17.61 -10.09
C LEU A 230 -18.27 17.25 -9.93
N MET A 231 -18.73 17.10 -8.68
CA MET A 231 -20.13 16.79 -8.38
C MET A 231 -21.11 17.91 -8.76
N ALA A 232 -20.62 19.16 -8.88
CA ALA A 232 -21.42 20.28 -9.34
C ALA A 232 -21.59 20.32 -10.88
N ILE A 233 -20.77 19.59 -11.64
CA ILE A 233 -20.89 19.50 -13.11
C ILE A 233 -22.02 18.51 -13.43
N PRO A 234 -23.07 18.92 -14.18
CA PRO A 234 -24.13 18.00 -14.56
C PRO A 234 -23.60 16.96 -15.53
N ALA A 235 -23.95 15.68 -15.30
CA ALA A 235 -23.63 14.60 -16.22
C ALA A 235 -24.21 14.88 -17.62
N PRO A 236 -23.53 14.49 -18.72
CA PRO A 236 -24.08 14.68 -20.06
C PRO A 236 -25.35 13.86 -20.26
N GLN A 237 -26.15 14.21 -21.27
CA GLN A 237 -27.31 13.40 -21.63
C GLN A 237 -26.86 11.96 -21.92
N ASN A 238 -27.63 10.99 -21.42
CA ASN A 238 -27.32 9.56 -21.52
C ASN A 238 -26.10 9.11 -20.71
N TYR A 239 -25.68 9.86 -19.71
CA TYR A 239 -24.69 9.41 -18.74
C TYR A 239 -25.26 9.59 -17.33
N CYS A 240 -24.93 8.67 -16.44
CA CYS A 240 -25.03 8.88 -15.00
C CYS A 240 -23.62 8.79 -14.44
N ILE A 241 -23.21 9.68 -13.53
CA ILE A 241 -21.90 9.62 -12.89
C ILE A 241 -22.12 9.40 -11.41
N HIS A 242 -21.68 8.26 -10.90
CA HIS A 242 -21.60 8.02 -9.46
C HIS A 242 -20.20 8.38 -8.97
N TYR A 243 -20.10 9.04 -7.82
CA TYR A 243 -18.84 9.40 -7.19
C TYR A 243 -18.72 8.70 -5.83
N CYS A 244 -17.56 8.12 -5.55
CA CYS A 244 -17.17 7.64 -4.23
C CYS A 244 -15.96 8.47 -3.75
N VAL A 245 -16.11 9.19 -2.64
CA VAL A 245 -15.03 10.01 -2.05
C VAL A 245 -14.42 9.27 -0.88
N TYR A 246 -13.16 8.84 -1.04
CA TYR A 246 -12.43 8.03 -0.06
C TYR A 246 -11.11 8.70 0.34
N HIS A 247 -10.87 8.82 1.65
CA HIS A 247 -9.65 9.39 2.24
C HIS A 247 -9.48 8.95 3.70
N SER A 248 -8.25 9.05 4.23
CA SER A 248 -7.89 8.60 5.58
C SER A 248 -8.62 9.33 6.73
N GLN A 249 -9.14 10.55 6.52
CA GLN A 249 -9.90 11.32 7.53
C GLN A 249 -11.35 10.84 7.80
N HIS A 250 -11.84 9.80 7.10
CA HIS A 250 -13.15 9.21 7.43
C HIS A 250 -13.10 8.44 8.76
N PRO A 251 -14.21 8.35 9.52
CA PRO A 251 -14.29 7.45 10.66
C PRO A 251 -13.93 6.01 10.26
N LEU A 252 -13.15 5.30 11.08
CA LEU A 252 -12.60 3.98 10.73
C LEU A 252 -13.67 2.98 10.24
N ALA A 253 -14.85 2.97 10.88
CA ALA A 253 -15.95 2.10 10.48
C ALA A 253 -16.52 2.45 9.09
N VAL A 254 -16.62 3.74 8.76
CA VAL A 254 -17.07 4.21 7.44
C VAL A 254 -16.03 3.86 6.39
N ARG A 255 -14.76 4.13 6.67
CA ARG A 255 -13.63 3.79 5.80
C ARG A 255 -13.58 2.29 5.51
N SER A 256 -13.67 1.43 6.53
CA SER A 256 -13.71 -0.02 6.36
C SER A 256 -14.91 -0.49 5.52
N ALA A 257 -16.08 0.13 5.69
CA ALA A 257 -17.25 -0.17 4.87
C ALA A 257 -17.08 0.26 3.40
N ILE A 258 -16.43 1.40 3.16
CA ILE A 258 -16.08 1.86 1.80
C ILE A 258 -15.07 0.90 1.16
N GLU A 259 -13.96 0.61 1.84
CA GLU A 259 -12.91 -0.32 1.38
C GLU A 259 -13.51 -1.65 0.94
N LYS A 260 -14.34 -2.27 1.79
CA LYS A 260 -14.99 -3.55 1.48
C LYS A 260 -15.84 -3.51 0.20
N ARG A 261 -16.52 -2.38 -0.06
CA ARG A 261 -17.35 -2.21 -1.27
C ARG A 261 -16.49 -1.97 -2.50
N LEU A 262 -15.42 -1.19 -2.36
CA LEU A 262 -14.46 -0.94 -3.44
C LEU A 262 -13.70 -2.22 -3.81
N ASP A 263 -13.22 -2.99 -2.85
CA ASP A 263 -12.54 -4.27 -3.07
C ASP A 263 -13.42 -5.21 -3.91
N HIS A 264 -14.70 -5.32 -3.55
CA HIS A 264 -15.65 -6.14 -4.28
C HIS A 264 -15.96 -5.60 -5.68
N ALA A 265 -16.02 -4.27 -5.86
CA ALA A 265 -16.26 -3.65 -7.15
C ALA A 265 -15.07 -3.72 -8.12
N PHE A 266 -13.84 -3.68 -7.59
CA PHE A 266 -12.60 -3.74 -8.38
C PHE A 266 -12.05 -5.16 -8.56
N THR A 267 -12.61 -6.16 -7.87
CA THR A 267 -12.30 -7.57 -8.13
C THR A 267 -12.91 -8.00 -9.47
N ARG A 268 -12.06 -8.41 -10.42
CA ARG A 268 -12.43 -8.63 -11.84
C ARG A 268 -12.08 -10.03 -12.36
N HIS A 269 -12.16 -11.06 -11.52
CA HIS A 269 -11.88 -12.44 -11.95
C HIS A 269 -12.93 -12.96 -12.96
N ASP A 270 -14.21 -12.65 -12.71
CA ASP A 270 -15.30 -12.93 -13.64
C ASP A 270 -15.91 -11.61 -14.15
N PRO A 271 -15.86 -11.34 -15.47
CA PRO A 271 -16.47 -10.15 -16.06
C PRO A 271 -17.98 -9.99 -15.79
N GLN A 272 -18.71 -11.06 -15.45
CA GLN A 272 -20.15 -11.02 -15.18
C GLN A 272 -20.48 -10.55 -13.76
N GLU A 273 -19.57 -10.71 -12.79
CA GLU A 273 -19.81 -10.38 -11.38
C GLU A 273 -20.17 -8.91 -11.16
N ILE A 274 -19.64 -8.00 -11.99
CA ILE A 274 -19.90 -6.57 -11.90
C ILE A 274 -21.40 -6.23 -11.99
N TRP A 275 -22.18 -7.01 -12.76
CA TRP A 275 -23.61 -6.81 -12.94
C TRP A 275 -24.43 -7.35 -11.77
N HIS A 276 -23.83 -8.18 -10.94
CA HIS A 276 -24.48 -8.75 -9.76
C HIS A 276 -24.31 -7.88 -8.52
N LEU A 277 -23.39 -6.91 -8.54
CA LEU A 277 -23.15 -5.95 -7.47
C LEU A 277 -24.45 -5.21 -7.09
N PRO A 278 -24.81 -5.16 -5.79
CA PRO A 278 -26.00 -4.44 -5.33
C PRO A 278 -26.02 -2.97 -5.79
N GLU A 279 -24.88 -2.30 -5.71
CA GLU A 279 -24.71 -0.89 -6.12
C GLU A 279 -24.97 -0.68 -7.60
N VAL A 280 -24.47 -1.60 -8.43
CA VAL A 280 -24.65 -1.54 -9.89
C VAL A 280 -26.11 -1.82 -10.24
N LYS A 281 -26.75 -2.79 -9.61
CA LYS A 281 -28.18 -3.08 -9.79
C LYS A 281 -29.05 -1.89 -9.41
N GLU A 282 -28.76 -1.25 -8.27
CA GLU A 282 -29.47 -0.06 -7.81
C GLU A 282 -29.29 1.11 -8.79
N ALA A 283 -28.06 1.37 -9.23
CA ALA A 283 -27.77 2.38 -10.24
C ALA A 283 -28.51 2.13 -11.57
N LEU A 284 -28.57 0.87 -12.01
CA LEU A 284 -29.23 0.47 -13.26
C LEU A 284 -30.76 0.50 -13.20
N ALA A 285 -31.35 0.37 -12.00
CA ALA A 285 -32.80 0.40 -11.79
C ALA A 285 -33.36 1.83 -11.79
N SER A 286 -32.52 2.85 -11.63
CA SER A 286 -32.93 4.24 -11.68
C SER A 286 -33.40 4.64 -13.10
N PRO A 287 -34.64 5.16 -13.28
CA PRO A 287 -35.23 5.44 -14.60
C PRO A 287 -34.57 6.58 -15.37
N ARG A 288 -33.51 7.21 -14.84
CA ARG A 288 -32.80 8.33 -15.48
C ARG A 288 -31.58 7.94 -16.32
N ALA A 289 -31.16 6.68 -16.39
CA ALA A 289 -29.85 6.34 -16.97
C ALA A 289 -29.89 5.23 -18.03
N THR A 290 -29.63 5.64 -19.27
CA THR A 290 -29.07 4.80 -20.34
C THR A 290 -27.83 5.54 -20.85
N PRO A 291 -26.58 5.05 -20.73
CA PRO A 291 -26.03 4.07 -19.77
C PRO A 291 -25.39 4.72 -18.51
N PRO A 292 -25.38 4.04 -17.35
CA PRO A 292 -24.78 4.55 -16.13
C PRO A 292 -23.26 4.30 -16.06
N PHE A 293 -22.50 5.38 -15.85
CA PHE A 293 -21.07 5.38 -15.57
C PHE A 293 -20.84 5.51 -14.06
N CYS A 294 -20.02 4.64 -13.46
CA CYS A 294 -19.74 4.66 -12.03
C CYS A 294 -18.26 4.95 -11.81
N CYS A 295 -17.88 6.17 -11.40
CA CYS A 295 -16.50 6.49 -11.06
C CYS A 295 -16.29 6.36 -9.55
N ALA A 296 -15.50 5.37 -9.12
CA ALA A 296 -15.21 5.16 -7.71
C ALA A 296 -13.78 5.62 -7.41
N GLY A 297 -13.63 6.84 -6.88
CA GLY A 297 -12.34 7.36 -6.41
C GLY A 297 -11.82 6.59 -5.18
N GLN A 298 -10.50 6.40 -5.12
CA GLN A 298 -9.77 5.69 -4.06
C GLN A 298 -8.40 6.39 -3.80
N PRO A 299 -7.65 5.98 -2.77
CA PRO A 299 -7.23 6.78 -1.61
C PRO A 299 -6.32 7.97 -1.88
N CYS A 300 -6.49 9.02 -1.08
CA CYS A 300 -5.35 9.65 -0.40
C CYS A 300 -5.13 8.93 0.93
N ASP A 301 -3.92 8.45 1.17
CA ASP A 301 -3.42 8.20 2.53
C ASP A 301 -3.12 9.53 3.23
#